data_AF-A0ABD0ZI71-F1
#
_entry.id   AF-A0ABD0ZI71-F1
#
_cell.length_a   1.000
_cell.length_b   1.000
_cell.length_c   1.000
_cell.angle_alpha   90.00
_cell.angle_beta   90.00
_cell.angle_gamma   90.00
#
_symmetry.space_group_name_H-M   'P 1'
#
loop_
_entity.id
_entity.type
_entity.pdbx_description
1 polymer ?
#
loop_
_entity_poly.entity_id
_entity_poly.type
_entity_poly.pdbx_seq_one_letter_code
_entity_poly.pdbx_strand_id
1 'polypeptide(L)'
;MHGVTISLLVFLSIFTSLTLKPKAQYLLPITKHEPTKQFYTTLNIGSAAKSPVKLILDLETNLSWLNCRNIKSLSTFRHVGCNTSLCKSLSNALCKANTCYNRQPNPLNQIPIIARLGQDIVSFPTIHGSKFHATISVRNFPFLCAGQKDLQGVSPPLVGVLGLSPGALSFPKQVISARGAIPRFALCLPSSTGTGHFYISGGPYSISPFNDRLLVPMRL
;
A
#
# COMPACT_ATOMS: atom_id res chain seq x y z
N MET A 1 -28.49 68.18 23.21
CA MET A 1 -28.42 66.72 23.47
C MET A 1 -27.93 66.06 22.20
N HIS A 2 -26.63 65.75 22.08
CA HIS A 2 -26.07 65.08 20.90
C HIS A 2 -25.75 63.64 21.29
N GLY A 3 -26.51 62.69 20.76
CA GLY A 3 -26.32 61.27 21.01
C GLY A 3 -25.14 60.72 20.23
N VAL A 4 -24.19 60.09 20.92
CA VAL A 4 -23.07 59.39 20.32
C VAL A 4 -23.49 57.94 20.09
N THR A 5 -23.66 57.55 18.82
CA THR A 5 -23.86 56.15 18.42
C THR A 5 -22.52 55.42 18.41
N ILE A 6 -22.33 54.49 19.34
CA ILE A 6 -21.18 53.58 19.39
C ILE A 6 -21.46 52.41 18.44
N SER A 7 -20.70 52.33 17.34
CA SER A 7 -20.77 51.21 16.40
C SER A 7 -19.85 50.08 16.87
N LEU A 8 -20.44 48.92 17.21
CA LEU A 8 -19.73 47.73 17.68
C LEU A 8 -19.20 46.93 16.48
N LEU A 9 -17.90 47.05 16.17
CA LEU A 9 -17.23 46.26 15.14
C LEU A 9 -16.94 44.85 15.67
N VAL A 10 -17.74 43.86 15.23
CA VAL A 10 -17.51 42.44 15.51
C VAL A 10 -16.50 41.87 14.52
N PHE A 11 -15.26 41.65 14.95
CA PHE A 11 -14.25 40.94 14.16
C PHE A 11 -14.48 39.43 14.23
N LEU A 12 -15.04 38.84 13.17
CA LEU A 12 -15.16 37.39 13.02
C LEU A 12 -13.80 36.81 12.59
N SER A 13 -13.00 36.35 13.57
CA SER A 13 -11.72 35.68 13.32
C SER A 13 -11.97 34.30 12.71
N ILE A 14 -11.68 34.13 11.41
CA ILE A 14 -11.66 32.82 10.76
C ILE A 14 -10.30 32.18 11.07
N PHE A 15 -10.22 31.41 12.16
CA PHE A 15 -9.06 30.58 12.43
C PHE A 15 -8.99 29.44 11.40
N THR A 16 -8.16 29.60 10.36
CA THR A 16 -7.81 28.48 9.48
C THR A 16 -6.92 27.52 10.27
N SER A 17 -7.47 26.37 10.65
CA SER A 17 -6.69 25.31 11.30
C SER A 17 -5.71 24.72 10.28
N LEU A 18 -4.43 25.10 10.39
CA LEU A 18 -3.35 24.43 9.68
C LEU A 18 -3.23 22.99 10.20
N THR A 19 -3.85 22.03 9.52
CA THR A 19 -3.65 20.61 9.81
C THR A 19 -2.24 20.20 9.42
N LEU A 20 -1.31 20.18 10.38
CA LEU A 20 0.00 19.56 10.18
C LEU A 20 -0.19 18.05 9.99
N LYS A 21 0.08 17.54 8.79
CA LYS A 21 0.12 16.09 8.57
C LYS A 21 1.32 15.51 9.33
N PRO A 22 1.16 14.41 10.08
CA PRO A 22 2.27 13.77 10.78
C PRO A 22 3.37 13.41 9.77
N LYS A 23 4.63 13.78 10.07
CA LYS A 23 5.82 13.39 9.28
C LYS A 23 6.19 11.91 9.48
N ALA A 24 5.23 11.05 9.79
CA ALA A 24 5.48 9.63 9.98
C ALA A 24 5.94 9.02 8.65
N GLN A 25 7.08 8.35 8.71
CA GLN A 25 7.65 7.55 7.64
C GLN A 25 7.54 6.08 8.03
N TYR A 26 7.07 5.26 7.11
CA TYR A 26 6.96 3.82 7.29
C TYR A 26 7.97 3.11 6.39
N LEU A 27 8.70 2.16 6.94
CA LEU A 27 9.83 1.55 6.28
C LEU A 27 9.68 0.03 6.24
N LEU A 28 9.65 -0.53 5.03
CA LEU A 28 9.66 -1.97 4.80
C LEU A 28 10.97 -2.40 4.13
N PRO A 29 11.53 -3.56 4.50
CA PRO A 29 12.68 -4.11 3.82
C PRO A 29 12.30 -4.61 2.41
N ILE A 30 13.21 -4.44 1.46
CA ILE A 30 13.14 -5.00 0.11
C ILE A 30 14.25 -6.04 -0.03
N THR A 31 13.89 -7.21 -0.56
CA THR A 31 14.86 -8.26 -0.90
C THR A 31 14.80 -8.51 -2.40
N LYS A 32 15.97 -8.72 -3.00
CA LYS A 32 16.09 -9.18 -4.39
C LYS A 32 16.13 -10.71 -4.40
N HIS A 33 15.26 -11.33 -5.19
CA HIS A 33 15.32 -12.76 -5.45
C HIS A 33 16.31 -13.01 -6.60
N GLU A 34 17.49 -13.57 -6.30
CA GLU A 34 18.58 -13.67 -7.28
C GLU A 34 18.25 -14.49 -8.54
N PRO A 35 17.55 -15.64 -8.48
CA PRO A 35 17.22 -16.39 -9.68
C PRO A 35 16.30 -15.65 -10.66
N THR A 36 15.26 -14.98 -10.16
CA THR A 36 14.27 -14.28 -11.02
C THR A 36 14.53 -12.79 -11.16
N LYS A 37 15.51 -12.25 -10.43
CA LYS A 37 15.81 -10.81 -10.30
C LYS A 37 14.63 -9.94 -9.83
N GLN A 38 13.56 -10.56 -9.32
CA GLN A 38 12.39 -9.87 -8.80
C GLN A 38 12.64 -9.29 -7.41
N PHE A 39 12.10 -8.11 -7.14
CA PHE A 39 12.13 -7.48 -5.83
C PHE A 39 10.87 -7.79 -5.06
N TYR A 40 10.99 -8.11 -3.78
CA TYR A 40 9.84 -8.44 -2.94
C TYR A 40 9.97 -7.86 -1.54
N THR A 41 8.83 -7.75 -0.86
CA THR A 41 8.77 -7.44 0.57
C THR A 41 7.93 -8.49 1.30
N THR A 42 7.92 -8.42 2.63
CA THR A 42 7.15 -9.32 3.48
C THR A 42 6.08 -8.54 4.24
N LEU A 43 4.83 -8.98 4.11
CA LEU A 43 3.69 -8.46 4.87
C LEU A 43 3.04 -9.58 5.66
N ASN A 44 2.30 -9.26 6.71
CA ASN A 44 1.36 -10.19 7.33
C ASN A 44 -0.02 -9.95 6.75
N ILE A 45 -0.71 -11.04 6.35
CA ILE A 45 -2.09 -10.99 5.87
C ILE A 45 -2.98 -11.84 6.78
N GLY A 46 -4.15 -11.30 7.09
CA GLY A 46 -5.13 -11.92 7.98
C GLY A 46 -4.88 -11.59 9.46
N SER A 47 -5.83 -11.96 10.31
CA SER A 47 -5.78 -11.70 11.75
C SER A 47 -4.94 -12.71 12.56
N ALA A 48 -4.54 -13.83 11.95
CA ALA A 48 -3.77 -14.84 12.67
C ALA A 48 -2.35 -14.35 12.98
N ALA A 49 -1.89 -14.63 14.20
CA ALA A 49 -0.51 -14.33 14.60
C ALA A 49 0.47 -15.09 13.68
N LYS A 50 1.45 -14.36 13.14
CA LYS A 50 2.53 -14.89 12.27
C LYS A 50 2.00 -15.51 10.97
N SER A 51 1.39 -14.69 10.12
CA SER A 51 1.02 -15.04 8.74
C SER A 51 1.85 -14.24 7.71
N PRO A 52 3.20 -14.31 7.74
CA PRO A 52 4.03 -13.56 6.81
C PRO A 52 3.92 -14.15 5.40
N VAL A 53 3.84 -13.27 4.42
CA VAL A 53 3.78 -13.61 3.00
C VAL A 53 4.74 -12.72 2.24
N LYS A 54 5.41 -13.31 1.25
CA LYS A 54 6.33 -12.59 0.38
C LYS A 54 5.61 -12.20 -0.90
N LEU A 55 5.64 -10.91 -1.23
CA LEU A 55 4.95 -10.34 -2.39
C LEU A 55 5.93 -9.55 -3.24
N ILE A 56 5.91 -9.79 -4.55
CA ILE A 56 6.71 -9.08 -5.53
C ILE A 56 6.24 -7.63 -5.62
N LEU A 57 7.17 -6.68 -5.68
CA LEU A 57 6.86 -5.27 -5.86
C LEU A 57 6.58 -4.99 -7.33
N ASP A 58 5.44 -4.40 -7.63
CA ASP A 58 5.07 -4.05 -9.01
C ASP A 58 4.51 -2.62 -9.11
N LEU A 59 5.06 -1.83 -10.04
CA LEU A 59 4.75 -0.41 -10.18
C LEU A 59 3.50 -0.14 -11.04
N GLU A 60 3.03 -1.13 -11.79
CA GLU A 60 1.87 -0.99 -12.70
C GLU A 60 0.57 -1.46 -12.05
N THR A 61 0.64 -2.47 -11.18
CA THR A 61 -0.51 -3.05 -10.49
C THR A 61 -1.10 -2.08 -9.48
N ASN A 62 -2.40 -1.82 -9.59
CA ASN A 62 -3.16 -0.98 -8.65
C ASN A 62 -3.72 -1.81 -7.50
N LEU A 63 -4.33 -2.95 -7.78
CA LEU A 63 -4.81 -3.87 -6.75
C LEU A 63 -3.81 -4.99 -6.53
N SER A 64 -3.26 -5.06 -5.32
CA SER A 64 -2.42 -6.19 -4.92
C SER A 64 -3.20 -7.49 -5.08
N TRP A 65 -2.50 -8.56 -5.42
CA TRP A 65 -3.13 -9.84 -5.67
C TRP A 65 -2.23 -10.97 -5.21
N LEU A 66 -2.83 -12.03 -4.70
CA LEU A 66 -2.10 -13.16 -4.11
C LEU A 66 -2.91 -14.44 -4.16
N ASN A 67 -2.22 -15.57 -4.09
CA ASN A 67 -2.87 -16.86 -3.93
C ASN A 67 -3.36 -17.02 -2.49
N CYS A 68 -4.66 -16.76 -2.31
CA CYS A 68 -5.32 -16.84 -1.01
C CYS A 68 -5.33 -18.24 -0.40
N ARG A 69 -5.08 -19.31 -1.19
CA ARG A 69 -4.95 -20.67 -0.66
C ARG A 69 -3.62 -20.92 0.05
N ASN A 70 -2.59 -20.11 -0.24
CA ASN A 70 -1.28 -20.20 0.40
C ASN A 70 -1.17 -19.33 1.66
N ILE A 71 -2.27 -18.71 2.09
CA ILE A 71 -2.30 -17.88 3.28
C ILE A 71 -2.72 -18.75 4.47
N LYS A 72 -1.90 -18.72 5.52
CA LYS A 72 -2.08 -19.58 6.71
C LYS A 72 -3.46 -19.46 7.34
N SER A 73 -4.01 -18.25 7.44
CA SER A 73 -5.37 -18.03 7.91
C SER A 73 -5.91 -16.68 7.44
N LEU A 74 -7.13 -16.71 6.92
CA LEU A 74 -7.91 -15.57 6.42
C LEU A 74 -9.24 -15.48 7.18
N SER A 75 -9.22 -15.67 8.50
CA SER A 75 -10.44 -15.71 9.34
C SER A 75 -11.23 -14.40 9.37
N THR A 76 -10.58 -13.26 9.08
CA THR A 76 -11.20 -11.94 9.00
C THR A 76 -11.46 -11.48 7.56
N PHE A 77 -11.26 -12.36 6.59
CA PHE A 77 -11.47 -12.07 5.19
C PHE A 77 -12.95 -11.78 4.90
N ARG A 78 -13.20 -10.70 4.17
CA ARG A 78 -14.53 -10.31 3.72
C ARG A 78 -14.57 -10.26 2.21
N HIS A 79 -15.55 -10.98 1.65
CA HIS A 79 -15.86 -10.91 0.23
C HIS A 79 -16.44 -9.53 -0.11
N VAL A 80 -16.04 -8.97 -1.24
CA VAL A 80 -16.59 -7.70 -1.73
C VAL A 80 -17.73 -7.99 -2.68
N GLY A 81 -18.94 -7.57 -2.29
CA GLY A 81 -20.15 -7.74 -3.09
C GLY A 81 -20.24 -6.75 -4.26
N CYS A 82 -21.00 -7.09 -5.29
CA CYS A 82 -21.11 -6.26 -6.49
C CYS A 82 -21.71 -4.87 -6.23
N ASN A 83 -22.63 -4.77 -5.28
CA ASN A 83 -23.33 -3.52 -4.96
C ASN A 83 -22.56 -2.58 -4.02
N THR A 84 -21.39 -3.01 -3.53
CA THR A 84 -20.55 -2.21 -2.64
C THR A 84 -19.95 -0.99 -3.36
N SER A 85 -19.72 0.09 -2.62
CA SER A 85 -19.05 1.29 -3.16
C SER A 85 -17.65 0.97 -3.70
N LEU A 86 -16.92 0.08 -3.02
CA LEU A 86 -15.60 -0.38 -3.47
C LEU A 86 -15.67 -1.05 -4.84
N CYS A 87 -16.61 -1.98 -5.07
CA CYS A 87 -16.74 -2.63 -6.36
C CYS A 87 -17.13 -1.64 -7.47
N LYS A 88 -18.07 -0.73 -7.18
CA LYS A 88 -18.53 0.29 -8.13
C LYS A 88 -17.45 1.32 -8.49
N SER A 89 -16.49 1.56 -7.59
CA SER A 89 -15.37 2.50 -7.82
C SER A 89 -14.27 1.96 -8.73
N LEU A 90 -14.28 0.65 -9.02
CA LEU A 90 -13.25 0.00 -9.80
C LEU A 90 -13.53 0.08 -11.30
N SER A 91 -12.56 0.61 -12.05
CA SER A 91 -12.57 0.48 -13.51
C SER A 91 -12.58 -0.99 -13.90
N ASN A 92 -13.45 -1.35 -14.86
CA ASN A 92 -13.57 -2.70 -15.41
C ASN A 92 -13.86 -3.79 -14.35
N ALA A 93 -14.60 -3.45 -13.30
CA ALA A 93 -15.12 -4.45 -12.37
C ALA A 93 -16.06 -5.43 -13.09
N LEU A 94 -15.89 -6.71 -12.80
CA LEU A 94 -16.77 -7.77 -13.28
C LEU A 94 -17.59 -8.29 -12.10
N CYS A 95 -18.88 -8.53 -12.31
CA CYS A 95 -19.76 -9.07 -11.28
C CYS A 95 -20.25 -10.46 -11.68
N LYS A 96 -20.13 -11.43 -10.77
CA LYS A 96 -20.72 -12.76 -10.93
C LYS A 96 -21.20 -13.29 -9.59
N ALA A 97 -22.46 -13.74 -9.50
CA ALA A 97 -23.05 -14.30 -8.27
C ALA A 97 -22.81 -13.43 -7.01
N ASN A 98 -23.10 -12.13 -7.12
CA ASN A 98 -22.85 -11.12 -6.09
C ASN A 98 -21.38 -11.03 -5.60
N THR A 99 -20.41 -11.56 -6.35
CA THR A 99 -18.98 -11.43 -6.07
C THR A 99 -18.35 -10.46 -7.06
N CYS A 100 -17.62 -9.49 -6.55
CA CYS A 100 -16.85 -8.55 -7.36
C CYS A 100 -15.52 -9.17 -7.80
N TYR A 101 -15.16 -8.98 -9.05
CA TYR A 101 -13.89 -9.38 -9.64
C TYR A 101 -13.25 -8.17 -10.31
N ASN A 102 -11.93 -8.18 -10.44
CA ASN A 102 -11.23 -7.15 -11.18
C ASN A 102 -10.08 -7.75 -11.99
N ARG A 103 -9.71 -7.06 -13.07
CA ARG A 103 -8.59 -7.41 -13.92
C ARG A 103 -7.36 -6.58 -13.54
N GLN A 104 -6.22 -7.23 -13.32
CA GLN A 104 -4.95 -6.54 -13.04
C GLN A 104 -3.84 -7.07 -13.95
N PRO A 105 -2.81 -6.25 -14.24
CA PRO A 105 -1.59 -6.73 -14.88
C PRO A 105 -0.99 -7.90 -14.10
N ASN A 106 -0.33 -8.79 -14.83
CA ASN A 106 0.47 -9.85 -14.26
C ASN A 106 1.93 -9.60 -14.62
N PRO A 107 2.79 -9.11 -13.72
CA PRO A 107 4.22 -8.91 -14.03
C PRO A 107 4.99 -10.22 -14.21
N LEU A 108 4.37 -11.39 -13.99
CA LEU A 108 5.03 -12.69 -14.09
C LEU A 108 4.87 -13.34 -15.46
N ASN A 109 3.76 -13.04 -16.15
CA ASN A 109 3.47 -13.53 -17.48
C ASN A 109 2.57 -12.54 -18.20
N GLN A 110 2.56 -12.56 -19.53
CA GLN A 110 1.83 -11.56 -20.34
C GLN A 110 0.30 -11.70 -20.25
N ILE A 111 -0.24 -12.57 -19.38
CA ILE A 111 -1.67 -12.83 -19.24
C ILE A 111 -2.18 -12.14 -17.97
N PRO A 112 -3.00 -11.08 -18.10
CA PRO A 112 -3.59 -10.41 -16.94
C PRO A 112 -4.43 -11.36 -16.09
N ILE A 113 -4.42 -11.13 -14.79
CA ILE A 113 -5.24 -11.90 -13.86
C ILE A 113 -6.68 -11.38 -13.86
N ILE A 114 -7.64 -12.27 -13.63
CA ILE A 114 -9.01 -11.92 -13.27
C ILE A 114 -9.36 -12.70 -12.02
N ALA A 115 -9.54 -11.99 -10.92
CA ALA A 115 -9.64 -12.60 -9.60
C ALA A 115 -10.69 -11.91 -8.74
N ARG A 116 -11.21 -12.67 -7.77
CA ARG A 116 -12.24 -12.20 -6.84
C ARG A 116 -11.64 -11.16 -5.90
N LEU A 117 -12.37 -10.07 -5.68
CA LEU A 117 -12.00 -9.02 -4.77
C LEU A 117 -12.41 -9.34 -3.34
N GLY A 118 -11.51 -9.08 -2.42
CA GLY A 118 -11.72 -9.23 -0.99
C GLY A 118 -11.05 -8.14 -0.19
N GLN A 119 -11.34 -8.16 1.10
CA GLN A 119 -10.69 -7.30 2.07
C GLN A 119 -10.26 -8.11 3.27
N ASP A 120 -9.09 -7.81 3.81
CA ASP A 120 -8.64 -8.34 5.10
C ASP A 120 -7.70 -7.34 5.77
N ILE A 121 -7.17 -7.70 6.94
CA ILE A 121 -6.16 -6.95 7.64
C ILE A 121 -4.80 -7.26 7.01
N VAL A 122 -4.04 -6.20 6.71
CA VAL A 122 -2.62 -6.28 6.38
C VAL A 122 -1.83 -5.59 7.47
N SER A 123 -0.70 -6.18 7.87
CA SER A 123 0.20 -5.54 8.82
C SER A 123 1.67 -5.79 8.54
N PHE A 124 2.52 -4.86 8.96
CA PHE A 124 3.96 -4.96 8.79
C PHE A 124 4.68 -4.19 9.91
N PRO A 125 5.85 -4.68 10.37
CA PRO A 125 6.70 -3.89 11.24
C PRO A 125 7.29 -2.74 10.43
N THR A 126 7.29 -1.54 11.02
CA THR A 126 8.07 -0.41 10.52
C THR A 126 9.29 -0.22 11.41
N ILE A 127 10.42 0.04 10.78
CA ILE A 127 11.69 0.37 11.45
C ILE A 127 11.94 1.88 11.36
N HIS A 128 12.63 2.44 12.35
CA HIS A 128 13.17 3.79 12.32
C HIS A 128 14.67 3.71 12.61
N GLY A 129 15.49 4.03 11.61
CA GLY A 129 16.90 3.64 11.61
C GLY A 129 17.05 2.10 11.64
N SER A 130 17.86 1.57 12.57
CA SER A 130 18.09 0.13 12.73
C SER A 130 17.16 -0.56 13.75
N LYS A 131 16.21 0.17 14.35
CA LYS A 131 15.35 -0.36 15.44
C LYS A 131 13.90 -0.52 14.99
N PHE A 132 13.25 -1.56 15.50
CA PHE A 132 11.80 -1.71 15.44
C PHE A 132 11.14 -0.48 16.08
N HIS A 133 10.19 0.12 15.37
CA HIS A 133 9.48 1.30 15.84
C HIS A 133 8.04 0.96 16.22
N ALA A 134 7.27 0.39 15.28
CA ALA A 134 5.88 0.05 15.51
C ALA A 134 5.40 -1.01 14.51
N THR A 135 4.24 -1.60 14.76
CA THR A 135 3.52 -2.39 13.75
C THR A 135 2.43 -1.51 13.13
N ILE A 136 2.49 -1.36 11.81
CA ILE A 136 1.43 -0.71 11.04
C ILE A 136 0.44 -1.77 10.61
N SER A 137 -0.83 -1.52 10.91
CA SER A 137 -1.95 -2.31 10.41
C SER A 137 -2.87 -1.43 9.56
N VAL A 138 -3.34 -1.98 8.45
CA VAL A 138 -4.38 -1.43 7.58
C VAL A 138 -5.54 -2.42 7.61
N ARG A 139 -6.68 -1.99 8.16
CA ARG A 139 -7.91 -2.79 8.15
C ARG A 139 -8.58 -2.62 6.80
N ASN A 140 -9.32 -3.65 6.39
CA ASN A 140 -10.12 -3.63 5.16
C ASN A 140 -9.27 -3.40 3.89
N PHE A 141 -8.00 -3.81 3.91
CA PHE A 141 -7.10 -3.67 2.77
C PHE A 141 -7.65 -4.47 1.58
N PRO A 142 -7.95 -3.84 0.44
CA PRO A 142 -8.51 -4.52 -0.71
C PRO A 142 -7.42 -5.23 -1.52
N PHE A 143 -7.65 -6.50 -1.85
CA PHE A 143 -6.76 -7.29 -2.71
C PHE A 143 -7.54 -8.35 -3.48
N LEU A 144 -6.93 -8.88 -4.54
CA LEU A 144 -7.51 -9.95 -5.34
C LEU A 144 -6.97 -11.32 -4.92
N CYS A 145 -7.88 -12.29 -4.82
CA CYS A 145 -7.53 -13.69 -4.59
C CYS A 145 -7.33 -14.41 -5.92
N ALA A 146 -6.06 -14.48 -6.35
CA ALA A 146 -5.60 -15.20 -7.53
C ALA A 146 -5.53 -16.72 -7.28
N GLY A 147 -5.39 -17.50 -8.35
CA GLY A 147 -5.17 -18.94 -8.31
C GLY A 147 -3.72 -19.32 -8.59
N GLN A 148 -3.37 -20.59 -8.38
CA GLN A 148 -2.00 -21.09 -8.58
C GLN A 148 -1.50 -20.90 -10.02
N LYS A 149 -2.40 -20.97 -11.01
CA LYS A 149 -2.08 -20.74 -12.43
C LYS A 149 -1.54 -19.32 -12.70
N ASP A 150 -1.91 -18.34 -11.87
CA ASP A 150 -1.53 -16.95 -12.05
C ASP A 150 -0.09 -16.69 -11.57
N LEU A 151 0.47 -17.60 -10.77
CA LEU A 151 1.81 -17.54 -10.18
C LEU A 151 2.89 -18.25 -11.02
N GLN A 152 2.61 -18.60 -12.29
CA GLN A 152 3.65 -19.13 -13.17
C GLN A 152 4.79 -18.12 -13.32
N GLY A 153 6.03 -18.57 -13.14
CA GLY A 153 7.22 -17.70 -13.14
C GLY A 153 7.61 -17.16 -11.76
N VAL A 154 6.90 -17.54 -10.69
CA VAL A 154 7.26 -17.22 -9.31
C VAL A 154 8.04 -18.35 -8.68
N SER A 155 9.16 -18.03 -8.06
CA SER A 155 9.86 -18.98 -7.19
C SER A 155 9.26 -18.95 -5.77
N PRO A 156 8.94 -20.11 -5.18
CA PRO A 156 8.60 -20.19 -3.76
C PRO A 156 9.68 -19.50 -2.91
N PRO A 157 9.32 -18.73 -1.85
CA PRO A 157 8.04 -18.71 -1.14
C PRO A 157 7.16 -17.49 -1.48
N LEU A 158 7.33 -16.90 -2.65
CA LEU A 158 6.50 -15.77 -3.12
C LEU A 158 5.09 -16.27 -3.45
N VAL A 159 4.07 -15.51 -3.05
CA VAL A 159 2.65 -15.92 -3.19
C VAL A 159 1.79 -14.92 -3.96
N GLY A 160 2.38 -13.88 -4.52
CA GLY A 160 1.65 -12.84 -5.25
C GLY A 160 2.45 -11.57 -5.49
N VAL A 161 1.71 -10.50 -5.80
CA VAL A 161 2.19 -9.18 -6.19
C VAL A 161 1.58 -8.12 -5.29
N LEU A 162 2.43 -7.21 -4.82
CA LEU A 162 2.10 -6.00 -4.10
C LEU A 162 2.09 -4.83 -5.08
N GLY A 163 0.90 -4.30 -5.35
CA GLY A 163 0.71 -3.18 -6.28
C GLY A 163 1.15 -1.85 -5.68
N LEU A 164 2.01 -1.13 -6.40
CA LEU A 164 2.62 0.14 -6.01
C LEU A 164 2.24 1.30 -6.93
N SER A 165 1.29 1.10 -7.85
CA SER A 165 0.94 2.13 -8.83
C SER A 165 0.36 3.40 -8.19
N PRO A 166 0.23 4.51 -8.95
CA PRO A 166 -0.39 5.73 -8.45
C PRO A 166 -1.88 5.58 -8.08
N GLY A 167 -2.53 4.47 -8.44
CA GLY A 167 -3.96 4.24 -8.23
C GLY A 167 -4.36 4.13 -6.76
N ALA A 168 -5.60 4.54 -6.43
CA ALA A 168 -6.07 4.70 -5.06
C ALA A 168 -6.09 3.42 -4.21
N LEU A 169 -6.01 2.24 -4.84
CA LEU A 169 -6.09 0.95 -4.17
C LEU A 169 -4.71 0.29 -4.01
N SER A 170 -3.65 0.95 -4.48
CA SER A 170 -2.28 0.48 -4.31
C SER A 170 -1.87 0.49 -2.84
N PHE A 171 -0.92 -0.38 -2.51
CA PHE A 171 -0.46 -0.53 -1.13
C PHE A 171 0.02 0.78 -0.49
N PRO A 172 0.88 1.61 -1.13
CA PRO A 172 1.25 2.90 -0.56
C PRO A 172 0.03 3.78 -0.29
N LYS A 173 -0.93 3.88 -1.23
CA LYS A 173 -2.12 4.74 -1.10
C LYS A 173 -3.03 4.28 0.03
N GLN A 174 -3.21 2.98 0.19
CA GLN A 174 -3.99 2.40 1.29
C GLN A 174 -3.34 2.67 2.66
N VAL A 175 -2.02 2.50 2.78
CA VAL A 175 -1.27 2.82 4.01
C VAL A 175 -1.35 4.32 4.33
N ILE A 176 -1.10 5.18 3.33
CA ILE A 176 -1.15 6.64 3.47
C ILE A 176 -2.54 7.09 3.94
N SER A 177 -3.60 6.58 3.30
CA SER A 177 -4.98 6.90 3.64
C SER A 177 -5.31 6.48 5.07
N ALA A 178 -4.99 5.24 5.44
CA ALA A 178 -5.24 4.69 6.77
C ALA A 178 -4.49 5.42 7.90
N ARG A 179 -3.44 6.17 7.56
CA ARG A 179 -2.59 6.89 8.53
C ARG A 179 -2.67 8.40 8.44
N GLY A 180 -3.46 8.96 7.51
CA GLY A 180 -3.50 10.40 7.27
C GLY A 180 -2.13 10.98 6.87
N ALA A 181 -1.30 10.17 6.21
CA ALA A 181 0.11 10.47 5.98
C ALA A 181 0.34 11.32 4.72
N ILE A 182 1.59 11.71 4.47
CA ILE A 182 1.95 12.48 3.26
C ILE A 182 1.96 11.52 2.06
N PRO A 183 1.28 11.85 0.93
CA PRO A 183 1.06 10.93 -0.18
C PRO A 183 2.27 10.79 -1.10
N ARG A 184 3.37 10.25 -0.58
CA ARG A 184 4.62 9.99 -1.29
C ARG A 184 5.20 8.66 -0.85
N PHE A 185 6.00 8.03 -1.71
CA PHE A 185 6.79 6.87 -1.34
C PHE A 185 8.11 6.88 -2.12
N ALA A 186 9.10 6.12 -1.66
CA ALA A 186 10.38 5.96 -2.33
C ALA A 186 10.88 4.52 -2.23
N LEU A 187 11.62 4.07 -3.24
CA LEU A 187 12.24 2.76 -3.29
C LEU A 187 13.75 2.91 -3.40
N CYS A 188 14.48 2.22 -2.52
CA CYS A 188 15.91 2.01 -2.61
C CYS A 188 16.13 0.51 -2.84
N LEU A 189 16.26 0.11 -4.10
CA LEU A 189 16.38 -1.30 -4.47
C LEU A 189 17.80 -1.82 -4.17
N PRO A 190 17.95 -3.04 -3.63
CA PRO A 190 19.25 -3.64 -3.40
C PRO A 190 19.87 -4.16 -4.72
N SER A 191 21.19 -4.13 -4.84
CA SER A 191 21.89 -4.61 -6.05
C SER A 191 21.97 -6.14 -6.12
N SER A 192 22.51 -6.80 -5.09
CA SER A 192 22.69 -8.26 -5.04
C SER A 192 22.93 -8.79 -3.63
N THR A 193 23.64 -8.06 -2.78
CA THR A 193 23.77 -8.34 -1.35
C THR A 193 23.14 -7.22 -0.53
N GLY A 194 22.55 -7.57 0.61
CA GLY A 194 21.95 -6.61 1.54
C GLY A 194 20.43 -6.45 1.41
N THR A 195 19.91 -5.44 2.11
CA THR A 195 18.47 -5.16 2.23
C THR A 195 18.21 -3.77 1.67
N GLY A 196 17.28 -3.69 0.71
CA GLY A 196 16.77 -2.42 0.23
C GLY A 196 15.67 -1.87 1.13
N HIS A 197 15.17 -0.70 0.78
CA HIS A 197 14.26 0.06 1.63
C HIS A 197 13.08 0.59 0.83
N PHE A 198 11.87 0.29 1.30
CA PHE A 198 10.62 0.84 0.80
C PHE A 198 10.06 1.82 1.83
N TYR A 199 10.14 3.10 1.50
CA TYR A 199 9.67 4.20 2.33
C TYR A 199 8.26 4.61 1.89
N ILE A 200 7.32 4.68 2.83
CA ILE A 200 5.96 5.19 2.62
C ILE A 200 5.78 6.41 3.51
N SER A 201 5.37 7.53 2.91
CA SER A 201 5.27 8.85 3.55
C SER A 201 6.61 9.39 4.07
N GLY A 202 6.60 10.66 4.49
CA GLY A 202 7.73 11.36 5.10
C GLY A 202 8.67 12.08 4.12
N GLY A 203 9.73 12.66 4.69
CA GLY A 203 10.82 13.37 4.00
C GLY A 203 11.59 14.32 4.94
N PRO A 204 12.91 14.54 4.74
CA PRO A 204 13.79 13.97 3.71
C PRO A 204 14.17 12.50 4.01
N TYR A 205 14.33 11.69 2.96
CA TYR A 205 14.74 10.29 3.07
C TYR A 205 16.26 10.23 3.24
N SER A 206 16.76 10.14 4.47
CA SER A 206 18.20 10.03 4.74
C SER A 206 18.69 8.62 4.39
N ILE A 207 19.20 8.44 3.16
CA ILE A 207 19.86 7.21 2.73
C ILE A 207 21.37 7.41 2.92
N SER A 208 21.94 7.02 4.06
CA SER A 208 23.40 7.01 4.21
C SER A 208 24.00 5.87 3.37
N PRO A 209 25.01 6.10 2.49
CA PRO A 209 25.91 7.27 2.41
C PRO A 209 25.63 8.20 1.21
N PHE A 210 24.45 8.17 0.62
CA PHE A 210 24.14 9.00 -0.54
C PHE A 210 23.85 10.43 -0.11
N ASN A 211 24.84 11.31 -0.33
CA ASN A 211 24.73 12.76 -0.24
C ASN A 211 23.45 13.24 -0.97
N ASP A 212 22.74 14.20 -0.38
CA ASP A 212 21.42 14.74 -0.75
C ASP A 212 21.20 15.17 -2.23
N ARG A 213 22.18 14.98 -3.12
CA ARG A 213 22.17 15.44 -4.52
C ARG A 213 21.61 14.44 -5.54
N LEU A 214 21.30 13.19 -5.15
CA LEU A 214 20.84 12.14 -6.08
C LEU A 214 19.44 11.59 -5.81
N LEU A 215 18.66 12.23 -4.93
CA LEU A 215 17.22 11.97 -4.86
C LEU A 215 16.59 12.56 -6.13
N VAL A 216 16.53 11.78 -7.20
CA VAL A 216 15.63 12.08 -8.32
C VAL A 216 14.23 11.72 -7.82
N PRO A 217 13.35 12.69 -7.50
CA PRO A 217 11.96 12.36 -7.26
C PRO A 217 11.41 11.77 -8.57
N MET A 218 11.05 10.49 -8.54
CA MET A 218 10.31 9.89 -9.63
C MET A 218 8.94 10.58 -9.68
N ARG A 219 8.82 11.60 -10.53
CA ARG A 219 7.53 12.17 -10.93
C ARG A 219 6.98 11.25 -12.00
N LEU A 220 5.89 10.56 -11.66
CA LEU A 220 4.98 9.95 -12.64
C LEU A 220 3.99 11.02 -13.11
#